data_AF-A0A8T6SLH1-F1
#
_entry.id   AF-A0A8T6SLH1-F1
#
_cell.length_a   1.000
_cell.length_b   1.000
_cell.length_c   1.000
_cell.angle_alpha   90.00
_cell.angle_beta   90.00
_cell.angle_gamma   90.00
#
_symmetry.space_group_name_H-M   'P 1'
#
loop_
_entity.id
_entity.type
_entity.pdbx_description
1 polymer ?
#
loop_
_entity_poly.entity_id
_entity_poly.type
_entity_poly.pdbx_seq_one_letter_code
_entity_poly.pdbx_strand_id
1 'polypeptide(L)'
;MADRPSGYLGYREVIYPVEHWILLKKFREEAIQVMEALESRQLETVVHGSIARGDVDQKSDIDVFIPRQVSSFMVETALEEADLGVRRRLVVQATPAYSMKAYVEIGDDITV
;
A
#
# COMPACT_ATOMS: atom_id res chain seq x y z
N MET A 1 -7.53 27.18 7.58
CA MET A 1 -8.21 26.41 8.64
C MET A 1 -9.01 25.32 7.96
N ALA A 2 -8.72 24.06 8.25
CA ALA A 2 -9.40 22.93 7.62
C ALA A 2 -10.84 22.86 8.12
N ASP A 3 -11.78 22.85 7.17
CA ASP A 3 -13.21 22.72 7.44
C ASP A 3 -13.47 21.31 8.00
N ARG A 4 -14.05 21.23 9.20
CA ARG A 4 -14.39 19.94 9.82
C ARG A 4 -15.51 19.32 8.98
N PRO A 5 -15.41 18.04 8.56
CA PRO A 5 -16.50 17.41 7.84
C PRO A 5 -17.76 17.43 8.73
N SER A 6 -18.80 18.09 8.23
CA SER A 6 -20.11 18.15 8.88
C SER A 6 -20.69 16.74 8.95
N GLY A 7 -21.01 16.32 10.18
CA GLY A 7 -21.43 14.95 10.52
C GLY A 7 -22.82 14.57 10.03
N TYR A 8 -23.06 14.62 8.71
CA TYR A 8 -24.16 13.88 8.11
C TYR A 8 -23.66 12.48 7.78
N LEU A 9 -24.04 11.50 8.60
CA LEU A 9 -24.02 10.07 8.28
C LEU A 9 -25.03 9.79 7.14
N GLY A 10 -24.78 10.37 5.97
CA GLY A 10 -25.53 10.06 4.76
C GLY A 10 -24.91 8.84 4.10
N TYR A 11 -25.74 7.86 3.73
CA TYR A 11 -25.31 6.81 2.81
C TYR A 11 -25.05 7.45 1.45
N ARG A 12 -23.85 7.23 0.90
CA ARG A 12 -23.50 7.62 -0.47
C ARG A 12 -23.34 6.37 -1.30
N GLU A 13 -24.24 6.17 -2.26
CA GLU A 13 -24.06 5.17 -3.30
C GLU A 13 -23.11 5.70 -4.37
N VAL A 14 -22.14 4.89 -4.76
CA VAL A 14 -21.20 5.19 -5.84
C VAL A 14 -21.21 4.02 -6.80
N ILE A 15 -21.54 4.30 -8.07
CA ILE A 15 -21.54 3.31 -9.15
C ILE A 15 -20.25 3.49 -9.94
N TYR A 16 -19.37 2.50 -9.86
CA TYR A 16 -18.11 2.49 -10.58
C TYR A 16 -18.28 1.89 -11.97
N PRO A 17 -17.76 2.55 -13.03
CA PRO A 17 -17.86 2.04 -14.38
C PRO A 17 -16.87 0.88 -14.61
N VAL A 18 -16.97 0.18 -15.74
CA VAL A 18 -16.16 -1.02 -16.02
C VAL A 18 -14.65 -0.71 -16.01
N GLU A 19 -14.26 0.47 -16.47
CA GLU A 19 -12.88 0.94 -16.52
C GLU A 19 -12.26 1.01 -15.13
N HIS A 20 -13.05 1.37 -14.12
CA HIS A 20 -12.62 1.39 -12.72
C HIS A 20 -12.27 -0.02 -12.22
N TRP A 21 -13.11 -1.01 -12.54
CA TRP A 21 -12.85 -2.40 -12.14
C TRP A 21 -11.64 -2.98 -12.86
N ILE A 22 -11.42 -2.62 -14.12
CA ILE A 22 -10.21 -3.00 -14.86
C ILE A 22 -8.98 -2.38 -14.20
N LEU A 23 -9.04 -1.10 -13.83
CA LEU A 23 -7.94 -0.41 -13.16
C LEU A 23 -7.64 -1.02 -11.79
N LEU A 24 -8.67 -1.27 -10.98
CA LEU A 24 -8.51 -1.94 -9.67
C LEU A 24 -7.89 -3.33 -9.82
N LYS A 25 -8.31 -4.08 -10.84
CA LYS A 25 -7.74 -5.40 -11.12
C LYS A 25 -6.25 -5.29 -11.44
N LYS A 26 -5.87 -4.35 -12.31
CA LYS A 26 -4.47 -4.10 -12.66
C LYS A 26 -3.62 -3.79 -11.41
N PHE A 27 -4.06 -2.84 -10.57
CA PHE A 27 -3.33 -2.51 -9.34
C PHE A 27 -3.23 -3.69 -8.37
N ARG A 28 -4.25 -4.54 -8.29
CA ARG A 28 -4.21 -5.75 -7.47
C ARG A 28 -3.26 -6.80 -8.02
N GLU A 29 -3.17 -6.95 -9.34
CA GLU A 29 -2.20 -7.84 -9.98
C GLU A 29 -0.76 -7.38 -9.70
N GLU A 30 -0.49 -6.08 -9.79
CA GLU A 30 0.81 -5.50 -9.43
C GLU A 30 1.11 -5.66 -7.93
N ALA A 31 0.12 -5.42 -7.05
CA ALA A 31 0.27 -5.65 -5.61
C ALA A 31 0.58 -7.12 -5.28
N ILE A 32 -0.07 -8.07 -5.97
CA ILE A 32 0.17 -9.51 -5.79
C ILE A 32 1.63 -9.86 -6.08
N GLN A 33 2.25 -9.29 -7.13
CA GLN A 33 3.66 -9.56 -7.44
C GLN A 33 4.59 -9.21 -6.27
N VAL A 34 4.35 -8.05 -5.63
CA VAL A 34 5.11 -7.61 -4.46
C VAL A 34 4.82 -8.49 -3.24
N MET A 35 3.55 -8.81 -3.02
CA MET A 35 3.14 -9.67 -1.91
C MET A 35 3.71 -11.08 -2.04
N GLU A 36 3.74 -11.67 -3.23
CA GLU A 36 4.34 -12.98 -3.51
C GLU A 36 5.86 -12.96 -3.29
N ALA A 37 6.54 -11.88 -3.70
CA ALA A 37 7.97 -11.71 -3.43
C ALA A 37 8.26 -11.73 -1.92
N LEU A 38 7.47 -11.01 -1.13
CA LEU A 38 7.60 -10.96 0.33
C LEU A 38 7.21 -12.31 0.99
N GLU A 39 6.15 -12.95 0.51
CA GLU A 39 5.68 -14.26 0.99
C GLU A 39 6.71 -15.37 0.77
N SER A 40 7.57 -15.26 -0.26
CA SER A 40 8.68 -16.20 -0.49
C SER A 40 9.64 -16.33 0.71
N ARG A 41 9.69 -15.28 1.56
CA ARG A 41 10.45 -15.22 2.82
C ARG A 41 9.54 -15.29 4.06
N GLN A 42 8.31 -15.80 3.92
CA GLN A 42 7.29 -15.91 4.97
C GLN A 42 6.90 -14.55 5.59
N LEU A 43 7.03 -13.47 4.82
CA LEU A 43 6.59 -12.15 5.23
C LEU A 43 5.13 -11.98 4.81
N GLU A 44 4.23 -12.34 5.72
CA GLU A 44 2.79 -12.15 5.53
C GLU A 44 2.48 -10.66 5.30
N THR A 45 1.72 -10.37 4.25
CA THR A 45 1.40 -9.00 3.82
C THR A 45 -0.09 -8.80 3.61
N VAL A 46 -0.53 -7.55 3.70
CA VAL A 46 -1.88 -7.12 3.33
C VAL A 46 -1.80 -5.84 2.50
N VAL A 47 -2.74 -5.65 1.58
CA VAL A 47 -2.90 -4.35 0.91
C VAL A 47 -3.60 -3.36 1.83
N HIS A 48 -3.21 -2.10 1.76
CA HIS A 48 -3.84 -0.99 2.46
C HIS A 48 -4.36 0.05 1.44
N GLY A 49 -4.93 1.15 1.93
CA GLY A 49 -5.24 2.31 1.07
C GLY A 49 -6.42 2.08 0.13
N SER A 50 -6.37 2.75 -1.02
CA SER A 50 -7.45 2.74 -2.02
C SER A 50 -7.63 1.36 -2.67
N ILE A 51 -6.57 0.57 -2.82
CA ILE A 51 -6.63 -0.79 -3.39
C ILE A 51 -7.43 -1.73 -2.50
N ALA A 52 -7.25 -1.63 -1.18
CA ALA A 52 -8.00 -2.40 -0.20
C ALA A 52 -9.49 -2.02 -0.19
N ARG A 53 -9.78 -0.71 -0.20
CA ARG A 53 -11.15 -0.17 -0.22
C ARG A 53 -11.86 -0.34 -1.58
N GLY A 54 -11.09 -0.38 -2.66
CA GLY A 54 -11.57 -0.48 -4.03
C GLY A 54 -11.89 0.86 -4.70
N ASP A 55 -11.57 2.00 -4.09
CA ASP A 55 -11.81 3.36 -4.60
C ASP A 55 -10.55 3.96 -5.27
N VAL A 56 -10.03 3.28 -6.30
CA VAL A 56 -8.81 3.67 -7.01
C VAL A 56 -9.04 4.71 -8.12
N ASP A 57 -7.98 5.42 -8.45
CA ASP A 57 -7.84 6.28 -9.62
C ASP A 57 -6.46 6.08 -10.28
N GLN A 58 -6.18 6.80 -11.38
CA GLN A 58 -4.91 6.63 -12.12
C GLN A 58 -3.67 7.08 -11.34
N LYS A 59 -3.82 7.80 -10.22
CA LYS A 59 -2.73 8.30 -9.39
C LYS A 59 -2.66 7.57 -8.05
N SER A 60 -3.38 6.46 -7.93
CA SER A 60 -3.42 5.67 -6.71
C SER A 60 -2.14 4.89 -6.55
N ASP A 61 -1.57 4.99 -5.36
CA ASP A 61 -0.39 4.24 -4.95
C ASP A 61 -0.77 2.80 -4.55
N ILE A 62 0.20 1.89 -4.64
CA ILE A 62 0.13 0.53 -4.13
C ILE A 62 0.81 0.47 -2.76
N ASP A 63 -0.01 0.44 -1.71
CA ASP A 63 0.44 0.25 -0.33
C ASP A 63 0.33 -1.23 0.08
N VAL A 64 1.47 -1.89 0.26
CA VAL A 64 1.58 -3.20 0.91
C VAL A 64 2.01 -2.98 2.36
N PHE A 65 1.43 -3.72 3.30
CA PHE A 65 1.70 -3.57 4.73
C PHE A 65 2.05 -4.92 5.35
N ILE A 66 3.13 -4.95 6.13
CA ILE A 66 3.53 -6.10 6.93
C ILE A 66 3.04 -5.88 8.37
N PRO A 67 2.03 -6.65 8.85
CA PRO A 67 1.40 -6.41 10.14
C PRO A 67 2.24 -6.87 11.34
N ARG A 68 3.33 -7.59 11.10
CA ARG A 68 4.27 -8.04 12.14
C ARG A 68 5.57 -7.25 12.09
N GLN A 69 6.23 -7.12 13.23
CA GLN A 69 7.57 -6.56 13.27
C GLN A 69 8.55 -7.52 12.61
N VAL A 70 9.22 -7.06 11.57
CA VAL A 70 10.20 -7.83 10.79
C VAL A 70 11.50 -7.04 10.66
N SER A 71 12.59 -7.75 10.38
CA SER A 71 13.87 -7.12 10.06
C SER A 71 13.79 -6.47 8.68
N SER A 72 14.25 -5.21 8.56
CA SER A 72 14.31 -4.53 7.25
C SER A 72 15.15 -5.31 6.25
N PHE A 73 16.23 -5.96 6.71
CA PHE A 73 17.08 -6.82 5.88
C PHE A 73 16.29 -7.96 5.21
N MET A 74 15.34 -8.58 5.91
CA MET A 74 14.53 -9.66 5.32
C MET A 74 13.60 -9.12 4.24
N VAL A 75 13.00 -7.94 4.46
CA VAL A 75 12.14 -7.26 3.49
C VAL A 75 12.96 -6.92 2.24
N GLU A 76 14.09 -6.24 2.42
CA GLU A 76 14.94 -5.79 1.31
C GLU A 76 15.50 -6.98 0.51
N THR A 77 15.93 -8.05 1.18
CA THR A 77 16.42 -9.26 0.50
C THR A 77 15.32 -9.91 -0.33
N ALA A 78 14.10 -10.03 0.22
CA ALA A 78 12.97 -10.61 -0.51
C ALA A 78 12.62 -9.80 -1.78
N LEU A 79 12.68 -8.47 -1.67
CA LEU A 79 12.43 -7.57 -2.80
C LEU A 79 13.55 -7.65 -3.85
N GLU A 80 14.82 -7.61 -3.42
CA GLU A 80 15.97 -7.73 -4.32
C GLU A 80 16.00 -9.07 -5.07
N GLU A 81 15.66 -10.18 -4.40
CA GLU A 81 15.58 -11.51 -5.03
C GLU A 81 14.47 -11.63 -6.09
N ALA A 82 13.46 -10.76 -6.02
CA ALA A 82 12.38 -10.65 -7.00
C ALA A 82 12.64 -9.56 -8.06
N ASP A 83 13.86 -9.03 -8.16
CA ASP A 83 14.23 -7.92 -9.02
C ASP A 83 13.43 -6.62 -8.76
N LEU A 84 12.84 -6.49 -7.55
CA LEU A 84 12.11 -5.32 -7.09
C LEU A 84 13.05 -4.37 -6.34
N GLY A 85 13.82 -3.60 -7.10
CA GLY A 85 14.84 -2.71 -6.54
C GLY A 85 14.29 -1.63 -5.60
N VAL A 86 14.84 -1.56 -4.39
CA VAL A 86 14.50 -0.54 -3.39
C VAL A 86 15.05 0.83 -3.79
N ARG A 87 14.17 1.83 -3.90
CA ARG A 87 14.57 3.20 -4.23
C ARG A 87 14.81 4.08 -3.01
N ARG A 88 13.95 3.95 -1.99
CA ARG A 88 14.04 4.78 -0.78
C ARG A 88 13.65 4.01 0.47
N ARG A 89 14.25 4.39 1.59
CA ARG A 89 13.93 3.91 2.93
C ARG A 89 13.58 5.12 3.79
N LEU A 90 12.39 5.12 4.36
CA LEU A 90 11.89 6.20 5.19
C LEU A 90 11.45 5.66 6.55
N VAL A 91 11.70 6.44 7.60
CA VAL A 91 11.05 6.26 8.90
C VAL A 91 10.16 7.47 9.11
N VAL A 92 8.85 7.24 9.22
CA VAL A 92 7.85 8.29 9.30
C VAL A 92 7.09 8.19 10.61
N GLN A 93 6.89 9.34 11.24
CA GLN A 93 6.07 9.49 12.43
C GLN A 93 5.26 10.78 12.31
N ALA A 94 3.97 10.64 12.01
CA ALA A 94 3.11 11.80 11.74
C ALA A 94 2.90 12.68 12.99
N THR A 95 2.82 12.06 14.17
CA THR A 95 2.75 12.77 15.46
C THR A 95 3.51 11.97 16.52
N PRO A 96 4.02 12.61 17.60
CA PRO A 96 4.75 11.91 18.65
C PRO A 96 3.96 10.74 19.30
N ALA A 97 2.63 10.80 19.28
CA ALA A 97 1.76 9.77 19.83
C ALA A 97 1.57 8.56 18.89
N TYR A 98 1.92 8.70 17.61
CA TYR A 98 1.81 7.62 16.63
C TYR A 98 3.04 6.72 16.69
N SER A 99 2.85 5.44 16.44
CA SER A 99 3.96 4.51 16.23
C SER A 99 4.78 4.94 15.01
N MET A 100 6.10 4.87 15.12
CA MET A 100 6.99 5.01 13.97
C MET A 100 6.73 3.88 12.98
N LYS A 101 6.69 4.22 11.69
CA LYS A 101 6.56 3.26 10.59
C LYS A 101 7.78 3.34 9.71
N ALA A 102 8.29 2.19 9.31
CA ALA A 102 9.24 2.10 8.22
C ALA A 102 8.47 2.00 6.90
N TYR A 103 8.96 2.66 5.87
CA TYR A 103 8.45 2.60 4.51
C TYR A 103 9.62 2.28 3.57
N VAL A 104 9.39 1.33 2.67
CA VAL A 104 10.31 0.94 1.60
C VAL A 104 9.62 1.25 0.28
N GLU A 105 10.11 2.27 -0.43
CA GLU A 105 9.58 2.66 -1.74
C GLU A 105 10.25 1.83 -2.84
N ILE A 106 9.42 1.22 -3.69
CA ILE A 106 9.81 0.43 -4.86
C ILE A 106 9.16 1.09 -6.07
N GLY A 107 9.92 1.32 -7.15
CA GLY A 107 9.34 2.02 -8.29
C GLY A 107 8.88 3.44 -7.93
N ASP A 108 7.89 3.94 -8.66
CA ASP A 108 7.36 5.31 -8.44
C ASP A 108 6.18 5.33 -7.48
N ASP A 109 5.33 4.29 -7.52
CA ASP A 109 4.01 4.30 -6.87
C ASP A 109 3.78 3.09 -5.94
N ILE A 110 4.81 2.29 -5.60
CA ILE A 110 4.68 1.12 -4.72
C ILE A 110 5.43 1.35 -3.41
N THR A 111 4.76 1.10 -2.29
CA THR A 111 5.34 1.22 -0.96
C THR A 111 5.02 -0.02 -0.12
N VAL A 112 6.03 -0.51 0.61
CA VAL A 112 5.94 -1.60 1.62
C VAL A 112 6.20 -1.06 3.03
#